data_AF-A0A921YSB3-F1
#
_entry.id   AF-A0A921YSB3-F1
#
_cell.length_a   1.000
_cell.length_b   1.000
_cell.length_c   1.000
_cell.angle_alpha   90.00
_cell.angle_beta   90.00
_cell.angle_gamma   90.00
#
_symmetry.space_group_name_H-M   'P 1'
#
loop_
_entity.id
_entity.type
_entity.pdbx_description
1 polymer ?
#
loop_
_entity_poly.entity_id
_entity_poly.type
_entity_poly.pdbx_seq_one_letter_code
_entity_poly.pdbx_strand_id
1 'polypeptide(L)'
;MFPSIFQDGTVHIVWAHGVDKLFSSNGLCLTCIPSQNHGFIRVRLLTPPGLQKVDGYQLRITNKDLKVPGDDTTYWCKIFRLPEFINKKVHHIIQFESSITKGNEGLVHHMEVFYCDSKPDVEMPMYEGNCFASDRPEITKTCSKVKAAWAMGAPPFTYPKEAGLPLGGPEANKYVMLEVHYNNPELRKDWVDSSGIVLHVTGNRRKYDAAIMELGLEYTDKMAIPGGQKAFPLTGYCIPQCTGVGLPAKGIIVFGSQLHTHLTGVAVWTRHARQGVELPVLNKDMHYSTHFQEIRILHRPVQILPGDFLETTCLYNTEDKHNATVGGHAITDEMCVNYMHYYPATELEVCKSAISNMALENYFKFEKRWDNMPISYNATPRMNYLSINPWTPLRTNVLDTLFYESPISMQCNKSDGSRFQGDWEGIPIPKIKLPLPEEHRNCPNENHLEN
;
A
#
# COMPACT_ATOMS: atom_id res chain seq x y z
N MET A 1 -26.29 -20.84 4.38
CA MET A 1 -25.13 -20.33 3.60
C MET A 1 -25.09 -18.83 3.87
N PHE A 2 -24.09 -18.31 4.59
CA PHE A 2 -23.98 -16.87 4.78
C PHE A 2 -23.69 -16.23 3.42
N PRO A 3 -24.49 -15.26 2.95
CA PRO A 3 -24.21 -14.62 1.66
C PRO A 3 -22.89 -13.85 1.76
N SER A 4 -21.93 -14.20 0.91
CA SER A 4 -20.74 -13.38 0.69
C SER A 4 -21.18 -12.07 0.03
N ILE A 5 -20.81 -10.93 0.62
CA ILE A 5 -21.12 -9.61 0.05
C ILE A 5 -19.94 -9.20 -0.84
N PHE A 6 -20.19 -9.08 -2.15
CA PHE A 6 -19.19 -8.53 -3.06
C PHE A 6 -19.16 -7.00 -2.92
N GLN A 7 -18.02 -6.48 -2.48
CA GLN A 7 -17.73 -5.04 -2.40
C GLN A 7 -16.48 -4.73 -3.22
N ASP A 8 -16.21 -3.45 -3.49
CA ASP A 8 -14.93 -3.05 -4.06
C ASP A 8 -13.81 -3.38 -3.07
N GLY A 9 -12.68 -3.84 -3.59
CA GLY A 9 -11.59 -4.39 -2.78
C GLY A 9 -11.10 -5.74 -3.27
N THR A 10 -10.31 -6.39 -2.41
CA THR A 10 -9.80 -7.73 -2.66
C THR A 10 -10.91 -8.76 -2.44
N VAL A 11 -10.98 -9.76 -3.33
CA VAL A 11 -11.85 -10.92 -3.17
C VAL A 11 -10.99 -12.17 -3.09
N HIS A 12 -11.18 -12.94 -2.03
CA HIS A 12 -10.53 -14.24 -1.85
C HIS A 12 -11.43 -15.33 -2.45
N ILE A 13 -11.07 -15.83 -3.62
CA ILE A 13 -11.78 -16.93 -4.27
C ILE A 13 -11.17 -18.25 -3.80
N VAL A 14 -11.98 -19.07 -3.14
CA VAL A 14 -11.58 -20.43 -2.74
C VAL A 14 -12.07 -21.41 -3.80
N TRP A 15 -11.22 -22.34 -4.20
CA TRP A 15 -11.54 -23.39 -5.17
C TRP A 15 -11.16 -24.77 -4.63
N ALA A 16 -11.89 -25.79 -5.08
CA ALA A 16 -11.55 -27.19 -4.84
C ALA A 16 -12.06 -28.05 -6.00
N HIS A 17 -11.32 -29.10 -6.31
CA HIS A 17 -11.62 -30.06 -7.36
C HIS A 17 -11.78 -31.46 -6.76
N GLY A 18 -12.96 -32.05 -6.95
CA GLY A 18 -13.25 -33.42 -6.55
C GLY A 18 -12.77 -34.43 -7.60
N VAL A 19 -12.64 -35.69 -7.19
CA VAL A 19 -12.27 -36.80 -8.10
C VAL A 19 -13.45 -37.34 -8.89
N ASP A 20 -14.69 -37.08 -8.45
CA ASP A 20 -15.93 -37.55 -9.06
C ASP A 20 -17.03 -36.49 -8.89
N LYS A 21 -18.20 -36.75 -9.51
CA LYS A 21 -19.38 -35.90 -9.47
C LYS A 21 -19.81 -35.64 -8.03
N LEU A 22 -20.05 -34.38 -7.72
CA LEU A 22 -20.59 -33.96 -6.45
C LEU A 22 -22.11 -34.16 -6.44
N PHE A 23 -22.60 -35.14 -5.68
CA PHE A 23 -24.04 -35.41 -5.53
C PHE A 23 -24.68 -34.63 -4.37
N SER A 24 -23.89 -34.19 -3.39
CA SER A 24 -24.35 -33.39 -2.25
C SER A 24 -23.21 -32.55 -1.69
N SER A 25 -23.51 -31.35 -1.21
CA SER A 25 -22.54 -30.50 -0.50
C SER A 25 -22.42 -30.83 0.98
N ASN A 26 -23.35 -31.60 1.54
CA ASN A 26 -23.34 -31.95 2.96
C ASN A 26 -22.20 -32.92 3.27
N GLY A 27 -21.36 -32.56 4.23
CA GLY A 27 -20.20 -33.36 4.64
C GLY A 27 -18.94 -33.15 3.80
N LEU A 28 -18.93 -32.18 2.87
CA LEU A 28 -17.72 -31.80 2.13
C LEU A 28 -16.64 -31.29 3.09
N CYS A 29 -15.50 -31.96 3.10
CA CYS A 29 -14.29 -31.48 3.78
C CYS A 29 -13.28 -30.98 2.75
N LEU A 30 -13.24 -29.67 2.50
CA LEU A 30 -12.32 -29.06 1.54
C LEU A 30 -10.85 -29.24 1.93
N THR A 31 -10.55 -29.26 3.23
CA THR A 31 -9.20 -29.45 3.78
C THR A 31 -8.76 -30.91 3.82
N CYS A 32 -9.65 -31.87 3.59
CA CYS A 32 -9.33 -33.30 3.58
C CYS A 32 -8.86 -33.79 2.21
N ILE A 33 -8.98 -32.95 1.18
CA ILE A 33 -8.56 -33.25 -0.19
C ILE A 33 -7.07 -32.88 -0.33
N PRO A 34 -6.26 -33.59 -1.14
CA PRO A 34 -4.85 -33.21 -1.38
C PRO A 34 -4.68 -31.73 -1.72
N SER A 35 -3.57 -31.12 -1.28
CA SER A 35 -3.28 -29.69 -1.50
C SER A 35 -3.21 -29.28 -2.96
N GLN A 36 -2.93 -30.20 -3.89
CA GLN A 36 -3.00 -29.91 -5.32
C GLN A 36 -4.42 -29.70 -5.87
N ASN A 37 -5.45 -30.12 -5.11
CA ASN A 37 -6.84 -30.15 -5.54
C ASN A 37 -7.71 -29.13 -4.78
N HIS A 38 -7.11 -28.26 -3.98
CA HIS A 38 -7.81 -27.13 -3.38
C HIS A 38 -6.86 -25.97 -3.19
N GLY A 39 -7.41 -24.76 -3.11
CA GLY A 39 -6.60 -23.58 -2.89
C GLY A 39 -7.44 -22.33 -2.88
N PHE A 40 -6.77 -21.20 -2.96
CA PHE A 40 -7.43 -19.93 -3.12
C PHE A 40 -6.58 -18.99 -3.99
N ILE A 41 -7.23 -18.01 -4.60
CA ILE A 41 -6.61 -16.93 -5.35
C ILE A 41 -7.22 -15.61 -4.92
N ARG A 42 -6.41 -14.55 -4.96
CA ARG A 42 -6.86 -13.18 -4.67
C ARG A 42 -7.04 -12.44 -5.99
N VAL A 43 -8.18 -11.79 -6.14
CA VAL A 43 -8.52 -11.02 -7.34
C VAL A 43 -9.29 -9.75 -6.95
N ARG A 44 -9.35 -8.79 -7.87
CA ARG A 44 -10.33 -7.70 -7.81
C ARG A 44 -11.45 -7.96 -8.82
N LEU A 45 -12.63 -8.31 -8.34
CA LEU A 45 -13.78 -8.61 -9.21
C LEU A 45 -14.40 -7.35 -9.81
N LEU A 46 -14.49 -6.28 -9.01
CA LEU A 46 -15.12 -5.03 -9.42
C LEU A 46 -14.06 -4.06 -9.96
N THR A 47 -13.70 -4.23 -11.22
CA THR A 47 -12.79 -3.31 -11.92
C THR A 47 -13.59 -2.27 -12.73
N PRO A 48 -13.15 -1.00 -12.79
CA PRO A 48 -13.80 0.00 -13.65
C PRO A 48 -13.78 -0.45 -15.12
N PRO A 49 -14.91 -0.37 -15.85
CA PRO A 49 -14.99 -0.77 -17.25
C PRO A 49 -14.26 0.22 -18.18
N GLY A 50 -13.76 -0.28 -19.31
CA GLY A 50 -13.31 0.57 -20.42
C GLY A 50 -11.82 0.92 -20.43
N LEU A 51 -10.95 -0.09 -20.41
CA LEU A 51 -9.53 0.10 -20.68
C LEU A 51 -9.34 0.76 -22.06
N GLN A 52 -8.92 2.02 -22.05
CA GLN A 52 -8.68 2.74 -23.27
C GLN A 52 -7.35 2.27 -23.85
N LYS A 53 -7.35 1.80 -25.11
CA LYS A 53 -6.10 1.51 -25.81
C LYS A 53 -5.29 2.81 -25.90
N VAL A 54 -4.11 2.82 -25.30
CA VAL A 54 -3.17 3.94 -25.43
C VAL A 54 -2.21 3.68 -26.58
N ASP A 55 -1.77 4.77 -27.22
CA ASP A 55 -0.70 4.76 -28.20
C ASP A 55 0.52 5.47 -27.59
N GLY A 56 1.56 4.69 -27.33
CA GLY A 56 2.77 5.14 -26.66
C GLY A 56 3.93 4.20 -26.95
N TYR A 57 5.15 4.71 -26.79
CA TYR A 57 6.35 3.89 -26.90
C TYR A 57 6.41 2.91 -25.73
N GLN A 58 6.72 1.65 -26.00
CA GLN A 58 6.79 0.61 -24.96
C GLN A 58 8.21 0.54 -24.38
N LEU A 59 8.32 0.77 -23.07
CA LEU A 59 9.51 0.46 -22.28
C LEU A 59 9.26 -0.86 -21.55
N ARG A 60 9.97 -1.91 -21.96
CA ARG A 60 9.89 -3.23 -21.33
C ARG A 60 10.92 -3.31 -20.20
N ILE A 61 10.42 -3.32 -18.97
CA ILE A 61 11.21 -3.50 -17.75
C ILE A 61 10.94 -4.93 -17.27
N THR A 62 11.64 -5.89 -17.87
CA THR A 62 11.40 -7.32 -17.66
C THR A 62 12.67 -8.08 -17.34
N ASN A 63 12.54 -9.15 -16.57
CA ASN A 63 13.58 -10.15 -16.43
C ASN A 63 13.87 -10.80 -17.80
N LYS A 64 14.98 -11.54 -17.87
CA LYS A 64 15.38 -12.23 -19.09
C LYS A 64 15.95 -13.60 -18.73
N ASP A 65 15.23 -14.64 -19.11
CA ASP A 65 15.60 -16.04 -18.92
C ASP A 65 16.06 -16.34 -17.47
N LEU A 66 15.43 -15.69 -16.48
CA LEU A 66 15.76 -15.84 -15.07
C LEU A 66 15.41 -17.25 -14.62
N LYS A 67 16.39 -17.96 -14.05
CA LYS A 67 16.15 -19.19 -13.32
C LYS A 67 15.65 -18.83 -11.93
N VAL A 68 14.34 -18.94 -11.70
CA VAL A 68 13.73 -18.56 -10.42
C VAL A 68 14.23 -19.52 -9.33
N PRO A 69 14.71 -19.01 -8.19
CA PRO A 69 15.05 -19.86 -7.04
C PRO A 69 13.91 -20.78 -6.61
N GLY A 70 14.25 -21.96 -6.12
CA GLY A 70 13.28 -22.97 -5.67
C GLY A 70 12.76 -22.76 -4.25
N ASP A 71 12.92 -21.57 -3.70
CA ASP A 71 12.38 -21.19 -2.39
C ASP A 71 10.87 -20.93 -2.51
N ASP A 72 10.13 -21.13 -1.42
CA ASP A 72 8.67 -20.92 -1.37
C ASP A 72 8.28 -19.49 -1.78
N THR A 73 9.05 -18.52 -1.34
CA THR A 73 8.86 -17.10 -1.63
C THR A 73 10.18 -16.47 -2.05
N THR A 74 10.20 -15.81 -3.21
CA THR A 74 11.37 -15.09 -3.69
C THR A 74 11.02 -13.67 -4.12
N TYR A 75 11.77 -12.69 -3.62
CA TYR A 75 11.73 -11.31 -4.09
C TYR A 75 12.99 -11.05 -4.92
N TRP A 76 12.82 -10.79 -6.21
CA TRP A 76 13.91 -10.64 -7.16
C TRP A 76 14.00 -9.20 -7.65
N CYS A 77 15.15 -8.56 -7.41
CA CYS A 77 15.42 -7.17 -7.76
C CYS A 77 16.38 -7.09 -8.94
N LYS A 78 16.05 -6.26 -9.93
CA LYS A 78 16.89 -6.01 -11.10
C LYS A 78 16.93 -4.53 -11.46
N ILE A 79 18.14 -3.97 -11.58
CA ILE A 79 18.36 -2.57 -11.98
C ILE A 79 18.39 -2.47 -13.50
N PHE A 80 17.71 -1.45 -14.03
CA PHE A 80 17.65 -1.10 -15.44
C PHE A 80 18.07 0.33 -15.66
N ARG A 81 18.83 0.55 -16.73
CA ARG A 81 19.10 1.89 -17.25
C ARG A 81 18.02 2.27 -18.26
N LEU A 82 17.40 3.43 -18.06
CA LEU A 82 16.43 3.99 -18.99
C LEU A 82 17.09 4.35 -20.32
N PRO A 83 16.39 4.17 -21.47
CA PRO A 83 16.92 4.52 -22.78
C PRO A 83 17.30 6.00 -22.90
N GLU A 84 18.26 6.30 -23.79
CA GLU A 84 18.81 7.65 -23.94
C GLU A 84 17.73 8.71 -24.26
N PHE A 85 16.72 8.37 -25.05
CA PHE A 85 15.64 9.30 -25.39
C PHE A 85 14.80 9.72 -24.17
N ILE A 86 14.63 8.82 -23.18
CA ILE A 86 13.97 9.14 -21.90
C ILE A 86 14.85 10.07 -21.05
N ASN A 87 16.16 9.88 -21.08
CA ASN A 87 17.09 10.71 -20.30
C ASN A 87 17.24 12.13 -20.90
N LYS A 88 17.00 12.30 -22.20
CA LYS A 88 17.13 13.61 -22.88
C LYS A 88 15.93 14.54 -22.67
N LYS A 89 14.72 14.00 -22.44
CA LYS A 89 13.48 14.78 -22.32
C LYS A 89 12.51 14.12 -21.36
N VAL A 90 11.76 14.90 -20.60
CA VAL A 90 10.68 14.40 -19.74
C VAL A 90 9.55 13.82 -20.61
N HIS A 91 9.17 12.58 -20.33
CA HIS A 91 8.04 11.87 -20.94
C HIS A 91 6.92 11.67 -19.92
N HIS A 92 5.72 11.34 -20.39
CA HIS A 92 4.62 10.88 -19.55
C HIS A 92 4.44 9.38 -19.68
N ILE A 93 4.44 8.66 -18.56
CA ILE A 93 3.84 7.33 -18.46
C ILE A 93 2.32 7.52 -18.51
N ILE A 94 1.67 6.86 -19.46
CA ILE A 94 0.23 6.96 -19.70
C ILE A 94 -0.52 5.65 -19.47
N GLN A 95 0.20 4.53 -19.41
CA GLN A 95 -0.30 3.23 -18.98
C GLN A 95 0.86 2.36 -18.50
N PHE A 96 0.59 1.43 -17.59
CA PHE A 96 1.47 0.29 -17.39
C PHE A 96 0.66 -1.01 -17.31
N GLU A 97 1.30 -2.13 -17.68
CA GLU A 97 0.70 -3.45 -17.65
C GLU A 97 1.74 -4.53 -17.39
N SER A 98 1.30 -5.71 -16.95
CA SER A 98 2.15 -6.88 -16.80
C SER A 98 2.50 -7.52 -18.14
N SER A 99 3.74 -7.97 -18.28
CA SER A 99 4.16 -8.93 -19.29
C SER A 99 4.56 -10.20 -18.56
N ILE A 100 3.69 -11.21 -18.58
CA ILE A 100 3.93 -12.49 -17.89
C ILE A 100 4.41 -13.55 -18.88
N THR A 101 5.42 -14.32 -18.48
CA THR A 101 5.92 -15.48 -19.23
C THR A 101 4.83 -16.55 -19.25
N LYS A 102 4.48 -17.06 -20.44
CA LYS A 102 3.44 -18.07 -20.59
C LYS A 102 3.79 -19.33 -19.78
N GLY A 103 2.88 -19.78 -18.92
CA GLY A 103 3.08 -20.88 -17.98
C GLY A 103 3.47 -20.44 -16.57
N ASN A 104 3.88 -19.18 -16.38
CA ASN A 104 4.28 -18.62 -15.09
C ASN A 104 3.18 -17.77 -14.44
N GLU A 105 1.95 -17.78 -14.96
CA GLU A 105 0.83 -16.96 -14.48
C GLU A 105 0.47 -17.26 -13.02
N GLY A 106 0.67 -18.51 -12.57
CA GLY A 106 0.49 -18.89 -11.17
C GLY A 106 1.72 -18.64 -10.27
N LEU A 107 2.88 -18.36 -10.87
CA LEU A 107 4.15 -18.17 -10.16
C LEU A 107 4.39 -16.69 -9.82
N VAL A 108 4.18 -15.80 -10.80
CA VAL A 108 4.39 -14.35 -10.62
C VAL A 108 3.22 -13.76 -9.86
N HIS A 109 3.49 -13.31 -8.63
CA HIS A 109 2.43 -12.98 -7.71
C HIS A 109 2.22 -11.45 -7.58
N HIS A 110 3.29 -10.66 -7.55
CA HIS A 110 3.24 -9.22 -7.79
C HIS A 110 4.56 -8.69 -8.38
N MET A 111 4.51 -7.48 -8.95
CA MET A 111 5.66 -6.80 -9.54
C MET A 111 5.59 -5.30 -9.28
N GLU A 112 6.74 -4.67 -9.03
CA GLU A 112 6.85 -3.23 -8.86
C GLU A 112 8.03 -2.66 -9.66
N VAL A 113 7.87 -1.44 -10.18
CA VAL A 113 8.96 -0.67 -10.78
C VAL A 113 9.20 0.56 -9.91
N PHE A 114 10.38 0.62 -9.31
CA PHE A 114 10.85 1.75 -8.52
C PHE A 114 11.74 2.66 -9.34
N TYR A 115 11.58 3.96 -9.17
CA TYR A 115 12.51 4.96 -9.66
C TYR A 115 13.60 5.21 -8.62
N CYS A 116 14.85 5.26 -9.08
CA CYS A 116 16.01 5.51 -8.24
C CYS A 116 16.19 7.02 -8.05
N ASP A 117 15.68 7.54 -6.92
CA ASP A 117 15.68 8.96 -6.63
C ASP A 117 17.06 9.39 -6.12
N SER A 118 17.88 9.87 -7.05
CA SER A 118 19.25 10.30 -6.81
C SER A 118 19.62 11.40 -7.79
N LYS A 119 20.77 12.05 -7.57
CA LYS A 119 21.23 13.09 -8.50
C LYS A 119 21.45 12.52 -9.92
N PRO A 120 21.35 13.34 -10.97
CA PRO A 120 21.42 12.87 -12.37
C PRO A 120 22.76 12.24 -12.77
N ASP A 121 23.84 12.64 -12.09
CA ASP A 121 25.22 12.19 -12.27
C ASP A 121 25.54 10.90 -11.50
N VAL A 122 24.68 10.48 -10.58
CA VAL A 122 24.86 9.24 -9.80
C VAL A 122 24.51 8.03 -10.67
N GLU A 123 25.50 7.18 -10.94
CA GLU A 123 25.32 5.93 -11.67
C GLU A 123 25.00 4.79 -10.68
N MET A 124 23.91 4.05 -10.95
CA MET A 124 23.52 2.91 -10.13
C MET A 124 24.30 1.66 -10.54
N PRO A 125 24.86 0.88 -9.59
CA PRO A 125 25.41 -0.43 -9.89
C PRO A 125 24.32 -1.32 -10.51
N MET A 126 24.63 -1.95 -11.63
CA MET A 126 23.75 -2.96 -12.21
C MET A 126 23.70 -4.15 -11.24
N TYR A 127 22.51 -4.41 -10.70
CA TYR A 127 22.25 -5.49 -9.76
C TYR A 127 21.12 -6.37 -10.31
N GLU A 128 21.25 -7.68 -10.11
CA GLU A 128 20.23 -8.69 -10.41
C GLU A 128 20.37 -9.80 -9.38
N GLY A 129 19.39 -9.94 -8.48
CA GLY A 129 19.50 -10.87 -7.35
C GLY A 129 18.34 -10.75 -6.37
N ASN A 130 18.44 -11.47 -5.26
CA ASN A 130 17.44 -11.40 -4.19
C ASN A 130 17.42 -10.01 -3.55
N CYS A 131 16.24 -9.38 -3.45
CA CYS A 131 16.07 -8.02 -2.93
C CYS A 131 16.61 -7.82 -1.50
N PHE A 132 16.73 -8.90 -0.72
CA PHE A 132 17.17 -8.91 0.67
C PHE A 132 18.57 -9.51 0.86
N ALA A 133 19.29 -9.77 -0.24
CA ALA A 133 20.65 -10.30 -0.14
C ALA A 133 21.58 -9.30 0.55
N SER A 134 22.47 -9.81 1.42
CA SER A 134 23.43 -8.98 2.17
C SER A 134 24.45 -8.26 1.28
N ASP A 135 24.64 -8.74 0.05
CA ASP A 135 25.53 -8.17 -0.96
C ASP A 135 24.83 -7.20 -1.92
N ARG A 136 23.52 -6.96 -1.76
CA ARG A 136 22.79 -5.93 -2.53
C ARG A 136 23.43 -4.56 -2.26
N PRO A 137 23.85 -3.81 -3.29
CA PRO A 137 24.51 -2.51 -3.09
C PRO A 137 23.58 -1.52 -2.37
N GLU A 138 24.07 -0.93 -1.28
CA GLU A 138 23.27 -0.05 -0.40
C GLU A 138 22.63 1.12 -1.15
N ILE A 139 23.32 1.68 -2.14
CA ILE A 139 22.81 2.80 -2.96
C ILE A 139 21.52 2.45 -3.72
N THR A 140 21.28 1.17 -4.02
CA THR A 140 20.04 0.73 -4.69
C THR A 140 18.81 0.85 -3.80
N LYS A 141 18.97 1.08 -2.49
CA LYS A 141 17.85 1.40 -1.58
C LYS A 141 17.23 2.77 -1.85
N THR A 142 17.93 3.65 -2.59
CA THR A 142 17.35 4.90 -3.10
C THR A 142 16.29 4.69 -4.18
N CYS A 143 16.21 3.47 -4.74
CA CYS A 143 15.13 3.05 -5.63
C CYS A 143 13.89 2.68 -4.80
N SER A 144 13.19 3.71 -4.32
CA SER A 144 12.02 3.58 -3.44
C SER A 144 10.76 4.23 -3.99
N LYS A 145 10.86 5.08 -5.03
CA LYS A 145 9.69 5.76 -5.61
C LYS A 145 8.94 4.83 -6.57
N VAL A 146 7.84 4.22 -6.12
CA VAL A 146 6.99 3.36 -6.96
C VAL A 146 6.43 4.14 -8.16
N LYS A 147 6.74 3.67 -9.38
CA LYS A 147 6.20 4.21 -10.65
C LYS A 147 5.11 3.34 -11.24
N ALA A 148 5.15 2.05 -10.96
CA ALA A 148 4.15 1.07 -11.36
C ALA A 148 4.15 -0.08 -10.35
N ALA A 149 2.97 -0.59 -10.00
CA ALA A 149 2.81 -1.79 -9.19
C ALA A 149 1.63 -2.61 -9.73
N TRP A 150 1.83 -3.91 -9.85
CA TRP A 150 0.90 -4.86 -10.42
C TRP A 150 0.81 -6.08 -9.50
N ALA A 151 -0.39 -6.63 -9.33
CA ALA A 151 -0.61 -7.89 -8.65
C ALA A 151 -1.39 -8.87 -9.53
N MET A 152 -1.31 -10.16 -9.22
CA MET A 152 -1.92 -11.25 -10.00
C MET A 152 -3.36 -10.96 -10.45
N GLY A 153 -3.59 -10.91 -11.76
CA GLY A 153 -4.92 -10.68 -12.33
C GLY A 153 -5.35 -9.21 -12.41
N ALA A 154 -4.52 -8.27 -11.96
CA ALA A 154 -4.77 -6.85 -12.15
C ALA A 154 -4.77 -6.49 -13.65
N PRO A 155 -5.77 -5.74 -14.14
CA PRO A 155 -5.75 -5.22 -15.50
C PRO A 155 -4.68 -4.13 -15.67
N PRO A 156 -4.39 -3.71 -16.92
CA PRO A 156 -3.57 -2.53 -17.18
C PRO A 156 -4.07 -1.30 -16.40
N PHE A 157 -3.15 -0.54 -15.82
CA PHE A 157 -3.47 0.74 -15.19
C PHE A 157 -3.27 1.87 -16.21
N THR A 158 -4.35 2.53 -16.59
CA THR A 158 -4.35 3.62 -17.58
C THR A 158 -4.55 4.96 -16.90
N TYR A 159 -3.64 5.91 -17.14
CA TYR A 159 -3.77 7.27 -16.62
C TYR A 159 -4.91 8.03 -17.32
N PRO A 160 -5.62 8.96 -16.63
CA PRO A 160 -6.66 9.81 -17.22
C PRO A 160 -6.14 10.66 -18.40
N LYS A 161 -6.97 10.95 -19.40
CA LYS A 161 -6.57 11.69 -20.62
C LYS A 161 -5.92 13.04 -20.32
N GLU A 162 -6.28 13.64 -19.19
CA GLU A 162 -5.80 14.93 -18.72
C GLU A 162 -4.36 14.87 -18.19
N ALA A 163 -3.89 13.70 -17.74
CA ALA A 163 -2.64 13.60 -17.00
C ALA A 163 -1.79 12.37 -17.34
N GLY A 164 -0.48 12.48 -17.11
CA GLY A 164 0.46 11.36 -17.19
C GLY A 164 1.57 11.54 -16.16
N LEU A 165 2.16 10.44 -15.69
CA LEU A 165 3.21 10.48 -14.67
C LEU A 165 4.57 10.82 -15.31
N PRO A 166 5.27 11.89 -14.89
CA PRO A 166 6.56 12.24 -15.44
C PRO A 166 7.62 11.15 -15.24
N LEU A 167 8.42 10.92 -16.30
CA LEU A 167 9.57 10.02 -16.32
C LEU A 167 10.71 10.63 -17.13
N GLY A 168 11.93 10.54 -16.57
CA GLY A 168 13.16 10.95 -17.24
C GLY A 168 13.36 12.46 -17.34
N GLY A 169 14.20 12.87 -18.29
CA GLY A 169 14.69 14.24 -18.47
C GLY A 169 16.10 14.46 -17.94
N PRO A 170 16.75 15.60 -18.29
CA PRO A 170 18.15 15.86 -17.94
C PRO A 170 18.44 15.96 -16.44
N GLU A 171 17.45 16.43 -15.67
CA GLU A 171 17.52 16.60 -14.21
C GLU A 171 17.11 15.33 -13.45
N ALA A 172 16.82 14.23 -14.15
CA ALA A 172 16.39 12.97 -13.57
C ALA A 172 17.55 11.96 -13.58
N ASN A 173 17.68 11.18 -12.51
CA ASN A 173 18.45 9.94 -12.56
C ASN A 173 17.94 8.99 -13.65
N LYS A 174 18.85 8.16 -14.17
CA LYS A 174 18.66 7.33 -15.37
C LYS A 174 18.23 5.90 -15.06
N TYR A 175 17.98 5.56 -13.80
CA TYR A 175 17.81 4.17 -13.37
C TYR A 175 16.43 3.90 -12.76
N VAL A 176 15.94 2.70 -13.02
CA VAL A 176 14.76 2.10 -12.37
C VAL A 176 15.12 0.71 -11.88
N MET A 177 14.40 0.22 -10.88
CA MET A 177 14.52 -1.13 -10.36
C MET A 177 13.20 -1.87 -10.57
N LEU A 178 13.26 -3.07 -11.14
CA LEU A 178 12.15 -4.02 -11.13
C LEU A 178 12.28 -4.89 -9.87
N GLU A 179 11.19 -5.05 -9.15
CA GLU A 179 11.03 -6.07 -8.12
C GLU A 179 9.94 -7.05 -8.56
N VAL A 180 10.24 -8.34 -8.53
CA VAL A 180 9.27 -9.41 -8.83
C VAL A 180 9.17 -10.34 -7.63
N HIS A 181 7.96 -10.50 -7.11
CA HIS A 181 7.66 -11.49 -6.08
C HIS A 181 7.10 -12.76 -6.73
N TYR A 182 7.86 -13.85 -6.58
CA TYR A 182 7.48 -15.20 -6.98
C TYR A 182 6.96 -15.97 -5.77
N ASN A 183 5.77 -16.56 -5.93
CA ASN A 183 5.18 -17.50 -4.98
C ASN A 183 5.26 -18.91 -5.57
N ASN A 184 6.13 -19.76 -5.04
CA ASN A 184 6.50 -21.07 -5.58
C ASN A 184 6.21 -22.20 -4.56
N PRO A 185 4.93 -22.46 -4.25
CA PRO A 185 4.54 -23.45 -3.23
C PRO A 185 4.98 -24.88 -3.56
N GLU A 186 5.25 -25.18 -4.83
CA GLU A 186 5.76 -26.47 -5.29
C GLU A 186 7.29 -26.62 -5.14
N LEU A 187 8.00 -25.56 -4.72
CA LEU A 187 9.46 -25.50 -4.53
C LEU A 187 10.25 -25.94 -5.77
N ARG A 188 9.67 -25.70 -6.95
CA ARG A 188 10.24 -26.09 -8.25
C ARG A 188 11.46 -25.24 -8.58
N LYS A 189 12.47 -25.85 -9.20
CA LYS A 189 13.75 -25.22 -9.56
C LYS A 189 13.97 -25.08 -11.07
N ASP A 190 12.99 -25.50 -11.86
CA ASP A 190 13.02 -25.53 -13.32
C ASP A 190 12.25 -24.36 -13.96
N TRP A 191 11.75 -23.43 -13.14
CA TRP A 191 11.13 -22.20 -13.61
C TRP A 191 12.13 -21.31 -14.34
N VAL A 192 11.75 -20.91 -15.56
CA VAL A 192 12.45 -19.89 -16.34
C VAL A 192 11.48 -18.75 -16.58
N ASP A 193 11.87 -17.53 -16.19
CA ASP A 193 11.00 -16.37 -16.21
C ASP A 193 11.63 -15.17 -16.91
N SER A 194 10.85 -14.52 -17.78
CA SER A 194 11.16 -13.23 -18.39
C SER A 194 10.03 -12.22 -18.11
N SER A 195 9.36 -12.35 -16.98
CA SER A 195 8.22 -11.49 -16.64
C SER A 195 8.67 -10.11 -16.16
N GLY A 196 7.76 -9.14 -16.20
CA GLY A 196 7.99 -7.78 -15.71
C GLY A 196 6.87 -6.83 -16.10
N ILE A 197 7.16 -5.54 -16.11
CA ILE A 197 6.19 -4.48 -16.40
C ILE A 197 6.54 -3.80 -17.73
N VAL A 198 5.51 -3.51 -18.53
CA VAL A 198 5.59 -2.68 -19.72
C VAL A 198 5.02 -1.30 -19.40
N LEU A 199 5.86 -0.27 -19.51
CA LEU A 199 5.42 1.12 -19.40
C LEU A 199 5.15 1.66 -20.79
N HIS A 200 3.97 2.24 -21.00
CA HIS A 200 3.62 2.98 -22.21
C HIS A 200 3.89 4.46 -21.97
N VAL A 201 4.83 5.03 -22.73
CA VAL A 201 5.30 6.41 -22.56
C VAL A 201 5.07 7.26 -23.80
N THR A 202 4.84 8.56 -23.61
CA THR A 202 4.70 9.53 -24.70
C THR A 202 5.53 10.77 -24.47
N GLY A 203 6.13 11.29 -25.55
CA GLY A 203 6.81 12.59 -25.57
C GLY A 203 5.84 13.77 -25.74
N ASN A 204 4.59 13.49 -26.13
CA ASN A 204 3.49 14.45 -26.21
C ASN A 204 2.80 14.50 -24.85
N ARG A 205 3.39 15.28 -23.93
CA ARG A 205 2.90 15.41 -22.55
C ARG A 205 1.44 15.85 -22.55
N ARG A 206 0.64 15.19 -21.71
CA ARG A 206 -0.75 15.56 -21.43
C ARG A 206 -0.79 16.88 -20.65
N LYS A 207 -1.99 17.44 -20.51
CA LYS A 207 -2.21 18.78 -19.94
C LYS A 207 -1.60 18.94 -18.54
N TYR A 208 -1.71 17.91 -17.70
CA TYR A 208 -1.22 17.91 -16.34
C TYR A 208 -0.17 16.82 -16.11
N ASP A 209 0.79 17.12 -15.25
CA ASP A 209 1.60 16.08 -14.62
C ASP A 209 0.75 15.41 -13.55
N ALA A 210 0.78 14.07 -13.53
CA ALA A 210 0.30 13.30 -12.39
C ALA A 210 1.43 13.20 -11.34
N ALA A 211 1.04 13.10 -10.07
CA ALA A 211 1.94 12.87 -8.95
C ALA A 211 1.35 11.81 -8.02
N ILE A 212 2.18 11.37 -7.06
CA ILE A 212 1.83 10.39 -6.04
C ILE A 212 2.00 11.08 -4.69
N MET A 213 1.01 10.96 -3.82
CA MET A 213 1.06 11.48 -2.44
C MET A 213 0.88 10.32 -1.47
N GLU A 214 1.73 10.27 -0.45
CA GLU A 214 1.64 9.30 0.62
C GLU A 214 0.74 9.81 1.74
N LEU A 215 -0.32 9.07 2.06
CA LEU A 215 -1.15 9.26 3.24
C LEU A 215 -0.93 8.13 4.26
N GLY A 216 -1.23 8.41 5.52
CA GLY A 216 -1.26 7.40 6.58
C GLY A 216 -0.26 7.70 7.69
N LEU A 217 0.42 6.66 8.18
CA LEU A 217 1.33 6.76 9.30
C LEU A 217 2.76 7.06 8.87
N GLU A 218 3.45 7.87 9.67
CA GLU A 218 4.90 8.07 9.52
C GLU A 218 5.66 6.76 9.72
N TYR A 219 6.79 6.61 9.02
CA TYR A 219 7.69 5.47 9.17
C TYR A 219 8.57 5.60 10.42
N THR A 220 7.94 5.64 11.59
CA THR A 220 8.61 5.83 12.89
C THR A 220 8.19 4.76 13.89
N ASP A 221 9.02 4.55 14.91
CA ASP A 221 8.74 3.61 15.99
C ASP A 221 7.76 4.17 17.04
N LYS A 222 7.12 5.31 16.77
CA LYS A 222 6.16 5.96 17.67
C LYS A 222 4.83 5.19 17.75
N MET A 223 4.44 4.54 16.67
CA MET A 223 3.22 3.74 16.57
C MET A 223 3.56 2.27 16.76
N ALA A 224 2.69 1.53 17.45
CA ALA A 224 2.90 0.11 17.70
C ALA A 224 1.58 -0.65 17.78
N ILE A 225 1.63 -1.93 17.45
CA ILE A 225 0.55 -2.90 17.57
C ILE A 225 0.95 -3.88 18.68
N PRO A 226 0.18 -4.01 19.76
CA PRO A 226 0.43 -5.00 20.79
C PRO A 226 0.51 -6.43 20.23
N GLY A 227 1.23 -7.32 20.92
CA GLY A 227 1.21 -8.74 20.59
C GLY A 227 -0.13 -9.39 20.90
N GLY A 228 -0.51 -10.43 20.16
CA GLY A 228 -1.69 -11.26 20.42
C GLY A 228 -3.03 -10.62 20.03
N GLN A 229 -3.06 -9.64 19.11
CA GLN A 229 -4.29 -8.94 18.76
C GLN A 229 -4.93 -9.50 17.49
N LYS A 230 -6.20 -9.89 17.58
CA LYS A 230 -6.98 -10.29 16.40
C LYS A 230 -7.24 -9.13 15.44
N ALA A 231 -7.44 -7.95 16.00
CA ALA A 231 -7.78 -6.74 15.28
C ALA A 231 -7.32 -5.53 16.11
N PHE A 232 -6.34 -4.79 15.62
CA PHE A 232 -5.88 -3.54 16.23
C PHE A 232 -5.78 -2.46 15.16
N PRO A 233 -6.55 -1.36 15.25
CA PRO A 233 -6.50 -0.30 14.25
C PRO A 233 -5.37 0.68 14.54
N LEU A 234 -4.67 1.14 13.51
CA LEU A 234 -3.89 2.37 13.58
C LEU A 234 -4.36 3.34 12.50
N THR A 235 -4.49 4.61 12.87
CA THR A 235 -4.97 5.66 11.96
C THR A 235 -3.94 6.77 11.81
N GLY A 236 -3.62 7.11 10.57
CA GLY A 236 -2.82 8.27 10.21
C GLY A 236 -3.66 9.32 9.49
N TYR A 237 -3.23 10.58 9.59
CA TYR A 237 -4.03 11.74 9.26
C TYR A 237 -3.30 12.68 8.30
N CYS A 238 -4.07 13.28 7.40
CA CYS A 238 -3.71 14.44 6.60
C CYS A 238 -4.66 15.58 6.96
N ILE A 239 -4.17 16.49 7.81
CA ILE A 239 -5.00 17.52 8.45
C ILE A 239 -5.30 18.71 7.53
N PRO A 240 -6.40 19.45 7.77
CA PRO A 240 -6.78 20.64 7.00
C PRO A 240 -5.67 21.68 6.82
N GLN A 241 -4.79 21.83 7.80
CA GLN A 241 -3.65 22.75 7.74
C GLN A 241 -2.66 22.32 6.66
N CYS A 242 -2.35 21.02 6.55
CA CYS A 242 -1.41 20.51 5.57
C CYS A 242 -2.00 20.54 4.14
N THR A 243 -3.25 20.11 3.97
CA THR A 243 -3.94 20.27 2.67
C THR A 243 -4.12 21.73 2.31
N GLY A 244 -4.35 22.61 3.29
CA GLY A 244 -4.47 24.05 3.13
C GLY A 244 -3.24 24.73 2.55
N VAL A 245 -2.04 24.33 3.00
CA VAL A 245 -0.76 24.90 2.50
C VAL A 245 -0.20 24.15 1.30
N GLY A 246 -0.49 22.85 1.17
CA GLY A 246 0.10 21.98 0.15
C GLY A 246 -0.68 21.88 -1.15
N LEU A 247 -1.99 22.20 -1.15
CA LEU A 247 -2.84 22.06 -2.33
C LEU A 247 -3.18 23.40 -3.00
N PRO A 248 -3.37 23.41 -4.34
CA PRO A 248 -3.79 24.60 -5.07
C PRO A 248 -5.27 24.93 -4.78
N ALA A 249 -5.67 26.19 -5.01
CA ALA A 249 -7.03 26.67 -4.75
C ALA A 249 -8.16 25.84 -5.43
N LYS A 250 -7.89 25.26 -6.61
CA LYS A 250 -8.84 24.39 -7.33
C LYS A 250 -8.82 22.93 -6.85
N GLY A 251 -7.91 22.60 -5.94
CA GLY A 251 -7.65 21.26 -5.45
C GLY A 251 -6.98 20.35 -6.47
N ILE A 252 -6.96 19.07 -6.12
CA ILE A 252 -6.44 17.97 -6.93
C ILE A 252 -7.55 16.95 -7.20
N ILE A 253 -7.38 16.18 -8.26
CA ILE A 253 -8.24 15.07 -8.65
C ILE A 253 -7.45 13.78 -8.45
N VAL A 254 -7.85 12.99 -7.46
CA VAL A 254 -7.34 11.65 -7.21
C VAL A 254 -8.08 10.67 -8.11
N PHE A 255 -7.35 9.85 -8.86
CA PHE A 255 -7.92 8.90 -9.81
C PHE A 255 -7.46 7.46 -9.55
N GLY A 256 -6.41 7.27 -8.75
CA GLY A 256 -5.93 5.96 -8.35
C GLY A 256 -5.42 5.93 -6.93
N SER A 257 -5.34 4.73 -6.35
CA SER A 257 -4.90 4.51 -4.98
C SER A 257 -4.25 3.12 -4.84
N GLN A 258 -3.13 3.05 -4.14
CA GLN A 258 -2.47 1.79 -3.74
C GLN A 258 -2.42 1.74 -2.21
N LEU A 259 -3.01 0.70 -1.62
CA LEU A 259 -3.03 0.47 -0.18
C LEU A 259 -1.83 -0.43 0.18
N HIS A 260 -1.12 -0.09 1.25
CA HIS A 260 0.11 -0.76 1.63
C HIS A 260 0.23 -0.92 3.15
N THR A 261 0.54 -2.14 3.59
CA THR A 261 1.02 -2.50 4.93
C THR A 261 2.12 -3.56 4.80
N HIS A 262 2.79 -3.87 5.91
CA HIS A 262 3.59 -5.08 6.00
C HIS A 262 2.72 -6.25 6.49
N LEU A 263 3.36 -7.35 6.92
CA LEU A 263 2.83 -8.71 7.00
C LEU A 263 1.54 -8.89 7.83
N THR A 264 1.25 -8.00 8.77
CA THR A 264 0.14 -8.14 9.73
C THR A 264 -1.13 -7.40 9.32
N GLY A 265 -1.10 -6.59 8.25
CA GLY A 265 -2.28 -5.84 7.81
C GLY A 265 -3.36 -6.71 7.12
N VAL A 266 -4.62 -6.49 7.51
CA VAL A 266 -5.79 -7.28 7.06
C VAL A 266 -6.93 -6.43 6.48
N ALA A 267 -6.95 -5.12 6.74
CA ALA A 267 -7.89 -4.19 6.13
C ALA A 267 -7.28 -2.78 6.08
N VAL A 268 -7.62 -2.02 5.04
CA VAL A 268 -7.18 -0.62 4.91
C VAL A 268 -8.29 0.22 4.30
N TRP A 269 -8.52 1.42 4.82
CA TRP A 269 -9.46 2.37 4.22
C TRP A 269 -9.03 3.81 4.45
N THR A 270 -9.44 4.70 3.55
CA THR A 270 -9.20 6.15 3.64
C THR A 270 -10.51 6.91 3.58
N ARG A 271 -10.88 7.55 4.68
CA ARG A 271 -12.04 8.45 4.77
C ARG A 271 -11.62 9.86 4.38
N HIS A 272 -12.57 10.61 3.82
CA HIS A 272 -12.38 11.97 3.35
C HIS A 272 -13.46 12.83 3.97
N ALA A 273 -13.10 13.97 4.53
CA ALA A 273 -14.06 14.91 5.11
C ALA A 273 -13.74 16.34 4.71
N ARG A 274 -14.79 17.16 4.63
CA ARG A 274 -14.72 18.59 4.37
C ARG A 274 -15.52 19.33 5.42
N GLN A 275 -14.87 20.24 6.14
CA GLN A 275 -15.51 21.06 7.18
C GLN A 275 -16.26 20.22 8.24
N GLY A 276 -15.73 19.03 8.57
CA GLY A 276 -16.32 18.11 9.54
C GLY A 276 -17.44 17.23 9.01
N VAL A 277 -17.81 17.32 7.73
CA VAL A 277 -18.76 16.44 7.06
C VAL A 277 -18.00 15.37 6.29
N GLU A 278 -18.33 14.10 6.52
CA GLU A 278 -17.75 13.00 5.77
C GLU A 278 -18.24 13.00 4.32
N LEU A 279 -17.31 12.86 3.40
CA LEU A 279 -17.52 12.68 1.98
C LEU A 279 -17.33 11.20 1.62
N PRO A 280 -17.84 10.75 0.46
CA PRO A 280 -17.75 9.35 0.09
C PRO A 280 -16.30 8.84 0.17
N VAL A 281 -16.13 7.65 0.75
CA VAL A 281 -14.82 7.03 1.04
C VAL A 281 -13.93 7.02 -0.20
N LEU A 282 -12.65 7.35 -0.02
CA LEU A 282 -11.70 7.49 -1.12
C LEU A 282 -11.30 6.12 -1.67
N ASN A 283 -10.86 5.23 -0.79
CA ASN A 283 -10.58 3.83 -1.09
C ASN A 283 -10.80 2.98 0.17
N LYS A 284 -11.23 1.73 0.00
CA LYS A 284 -11.51 0.79 1.09
C LYS A 284 -11.27 -0.62 0.61
N ASP A 285 -10.61 -1.41 1.44
CA ASP A 285 -10.43 -2.83 1.24
C ASP A 285 -10.50 -3.55 2.59
N MET A 286 -11.65 -4.16 2.88
CA MET A 286 -11.88 -4.90 4.13
C MET A 286 -11.34 -6.34 4.08
N HIS A 287 -10.87 -6.76 2.91
CA HIS A 287 -10.26 -8.06 2.67
C HIS A 287 -8.83 -7.86 2.14
N TYR A 288 -8.21 -6.75 2.52
CA TYR A 288 -6.87 -6.43 2.10
C TYR A 288 -5.92 -7.59 2.44
N SER A 289 -4.96 -7.82 1.55
CA SER A 289 -3.90 -8.76 1.80
C SER A 289 -2.59 -8.16 1.33
N THR A 290 -1.60 -8.24 2.20
CA THR A 290 -0.20 -7.82 1.99
C THR A 290 0.44 -8.50 0.77
N HIS A 291 -0.09 -9.66 0.41
CA HIS A 291 0.29 -10.46 -0.74
C HIS A 291 -0.28 -9.89 -2.06
N PHE A 292 -1.39 -9.15 -2.03
CA PHE A 292 -2.12 -8.68 -3.21
C PHE A 292 -2.22 -7.15 -3.22
N GLN A 293 -1.12 -6.49 -3.57
CA GLN A 293 -0.99 -5.03 -3.59
C GLN A 293 -0.91 -4.53 -5.02
N GLU A 294 -2.01 -3.98 -5.52
CA GLU A 294 -2.10 -3.37 -6.86
C GLU A 294 -2.39 -1.87 -6.75
N ILE A 295 -2.04 -1.12 -7.81
CA ILE A 295 -2.54 0.24 -7.97
C ILE A 295 -3.94 0.17 -8.58
N ARG A 296 -4.94 0.62 -7.83
CA ARG A 296 -6.33 0.60 -8.26
C ARG A 296 -6.72 1.91 -8.90
N ILE A 297 -7.31 1.85 -10.10
CA ILE A 297 -8.13 2.95 -10.60
C ILE A 297 -9.38 3.02 -9.72
N LEU A 298 -9.68 4.22 -9.22
CA LEU A 298 -10.88 4.48 -8.44
C LEU A 298 -12.11 4.48 -9.38
N HIS A 299 -13.23 3.91 -8.91
CA HIS A 299 -14.49 3.91 -9.68
C HIS A 299 -15.00 5.32 -9.99
N ARG A 300 -14.65 6.29 -9.15
CA ARG A 300 -14.92 7.70 -9.35
C ARG A 300 -13.66 8.52 -9.01
N PRO A 301 -13.30 9.52 -9.82
CA PRO A 301 -12.31 10.49 -9.41
C PRO A 301 -12.78 11.26 -8.16
N VAL A 302 -11.87 11.56 -7.25
CA VAL A 302 -12.15 12.26 -5.99
C VAL A 302 -11.46 13.61 -5.99
N GLN A 303 -12.22 14.69 -5.82
CA GLN A 303 -11.66 16.03 -5.72
C GLN A 303 -11.35 16.39 -4.27
N ILE A 304 -10.07 16.63 -3.97
CA ILE A 304 -9.58 17.07 -2.67
C ILE A 304 -9.23 18.55 -2.77
N LEU A 305 -9.82 19.36 -1.89
CA LEU A 305 -9.63 20.81 -1.83
C LEU A 305 -8.70 21.19 -0.66
N PRO A 306 -8.06 22.37 -0.71
CA PRO A 306 -7.38 22.92 0.47
C PRO A 306 -8.33 23.01 1.67
N GLY A 307 -7.87 22.56 2.83
CA GLY A 307 -8.68 22.51 4.05
C GLY A 307 -9.51 21.23 4.23
N ASP A 308 -9.42 20.28 3.31
CA ASP A 308 -9.98 18.95 3.50
C ASP A 308 -9.16 18.12 4.49
N PHE A 309 -9.82 17.16 5.12
CA PHE A 309 -9.25 16.21 6.07
C PHE A 309 -9.31 14.80 5.48
N LEU A 310 -8.20 14.06 5.57
CA LEU A 310 -8.14 12.66 5.16
C LEU A 310 -7.61 11.83 6.33
N GLU A 311 -8.22 10.69 6.58
CA GLU A 311 -7.75 9.73 7.57
C GLU A 311 -7.64 8.36 6.93
N THR A 312 -6.46 7.73 7.07
CA THR A 312 -6.18 6.38 6.57
C THR A 312 -6.01 5.48 7.76
N THR A 313 -6.87 4.47 7.87
CA THR A 313 -6.82 3.47 8.93
C THR A 313 -6.42 2.12 8.36
N CYS A 314 -5.50 1.46 9.04
CA CYS A 314 -5.10 0.09 8.77
C CYS A 314 -5.46 -0.77 9.98
N LEU A 315 -6.02 -1.96 9.71
CA LEU A 315 -6.34 -2.96 10.71
C LEU A 315 -5.30 -4.07 10.65
N TYR A 316 -4.79 -4.46 11.81
CA TYR A 316 -3.73 -5.47 11.92
C TYR A 316 -4.16 -6.69 12.73
N ASN A 317 -3.60 -7.86 12.37
CA ASN A 317 -3.68 -9.10 13.11
C ASN A 317 -2.27 -9.54 13.54
N THR A 318 -2.05 -9.62 14.85
CA THR A 318 -0.82 -10.03 15.51
C THR A 318 -1.05 -11.23 16.45
N GLU A 319 -2.05 -12.07 16.20
CA GLU A 319 -2.35 -13.26 17.03
C GLU A 319 -1.15 -14.21 17.13
N ASP A 320 -0.30 -14.25 16.09
CA ASP A 320 0.93 -15.05 16.03
C ASP A 320 2.15 -14.38 16.69
N LYS A 321 2.03 -13.12 17.14
CA LYS A 321 3.13 -12.35 17.73
C LYS A 321 2.98 -12.26 19.25
N HIS A 322 4.05 -12.59 19.97
CA HIS A 322 4.12 -12.36 21.41
C HIS A 322 4.48 -10.90 21.75
N ASN A 323 5.44 -10.32 21.04
CA ASN A 323 5.93 -8.97 21.28
C ASN A 323 5.14 -7.95 20.43
N ALA A 324 5.26 -6.67 20.80
CA ALA A 324 4.70 -5.59 20.00
C ALA A 324 5.40 -5.50 18.64
N THR A 325 4.61 -5.19 17.60
CA THR A 325 5.11 -4.85 16.26
C THR A 325 5.09 -3.33 16.12
N VAL A 326 6.23 -2.71 15.83
CA VAL A 326 6.37 -1.25 15.78
C VAL A 326 6.37 -0.74 14.33
N GLY A 327 6.04 0.53 14.13
CA GLY A 327 6.18 1.18 12.82
C GLY A 327 7.65 1.28 12.37
N GLY A 328 7.90 1.09 11.08
CA GLY A 328 9.26 1.15 10.55
C GLY A 328 9.41 0.67 9.11
N HIS A 329 10.65 0.67 8.62
CA HIS A 329 10.98 0.30 7.24
C HIS A 329 11.23 -1.20 7.05
N ALA A 330 11.49 -1.95 8.13
CA ALA A 330 11.78 -3.37 8.02
C ALA A 330 10.50 -4.17 7.77
N ILE A 331 10.59 -5.29 7.05
CA ILE A 331 9.46 -6.20 6.81
C ILE A 331 8.86 -6.77 8.11
N THR A 332 9.66 -6.80 9.19
CA THR A 332 9.25 -7.23 10.53
C THR A 332 8.60 -6.12 11.35
N ASP A 333 8.75 -4.87 10.91
CA ASP A 333 8.03 -3.70 11.40
C ASP A 333 6.71 -3.56 10.62
N GLU A 334 5.94 -2.51 10.87
CA GLU A 334 4.69 -2.24 10.14
C GLU A 334 4.64 -0.87 9.47
N MET A 335 3.74 -0.80 8.48
CA MET A 335 3.39 0.42 7.76
C MET A 335 1.88 0.55 7.62
N CYS A 336 1.39 1.78 7.53
CA CYS A 336 0.02 2.10 7.11
C CYS A 336 0.07 3.19 6.06
N VAL A 337 -0.08 2.84 4.79
CA VAL A 337 0.06 3.81 3.70
C VAL A 337 -1.04 3.66 2.67
N ASN A 338 -1.54 4.81 2.19
CA ASN A 338 -2.28 4.90 0.95
C ASN A 338 -1.52 5.85 0.01
N TYR A 339 -1.00 5.30 -1.10
CA TYR A 339 -0.41 6.08 -2.18
C TYR A 339 -1.51 6.56 -3.12
N MET A 340 -1.83 7.85 -3.06
CA MET A 340 -2.82 8.47 -3.92
C MET A 340 -2.19 8.95 -5.22
N HIS A 341 -2.74 8.50 -6.36
CA HIS A 341 -2.38 9.00 -7.68
C HIS A 341 -3.32 10.14 -8.07
N TYR A 342 -2.77 11.32 -8.32
CA TYR A 342 -3.56 12.54 -8.51
C TYR A 342 -2.98 13.49 -9.57
N TYR A 343 -3.80 14.44 -10.01
CA TYR A 343 -3.38 15.59 -10.82
C TYR A 343 -4.18 16.86 -10.47
N PRO A 344 -3.67 18.08 -10.75
CA PRO A 344 -2.31 18.37 -11.18
C PRO A 344 -1.29 18.08 -10.07
N ALA A 345 -0.06 17.74 -10.44
CA ALA A 345 1.05 17.58 -9.51
C ALA A 345 1.24 18.82 -8.63
N THR A 346 1.53 18.59 -7.34
CA THR A 346 1.83 19.63 -6.35
C THR A 346 3.17 19.33 -5.68
N GLU A 347 3.67 20.28 -4.87
CA GLU A 347 4.86 20.01 -4.06
C GLU A 347 4.56 19.02 -2.92
N LEU A 348 3.30 18.85 -2.48
CA LEU A 348 2.95 17.96 -1.38
C LEU A 348 3.08 16.49 -1.79
N GLU A 349 4.06 15.80 -1.21
CA GLU A 349 4.35 14.39 -1.46
C GLU A 349 4.04 13.52 -0.25
N VAL A 350 4.31 14.01 0.97
CA VAL A 350 4.02 13.27 2.20
C VAL A 350 3.04 14.06 3.05
N CYS A 351 1.89 13.45 3.31
CA CYS A 351 0.89 13.95 4.24
C CYS A 351 0.54 12.84 5.24
N LYS A 352 1.42 12.66 6.24
CA LYS A 352 1.36 11.58 7.22
C LYS A 352 1.35 12.11 8.64
N SER A 353 0.99 11.26 9.59
CA SER A 353 1.07 11.61 10.99
C SER A 353 1.50 10.44 11.88
N ALA A 354 1.90 10.75 13.10
CA ALA A 354 2.07 9.80 14.19
C ALA A 354 1.59 10.44 15.51
N ILE A 355 1.56 9.68 16.60
CA ILE A 355 1.36 10.27 17.92
C ILE A 355 2.43 11.34 18.22
N SER A 356 2.06 12.41 18.93
CA SER A 356 3.01 13.42 19.39
C SER A 356 4.03 12.84 20.37
N ASN A 357 5.25 13.37 20.35
CA ASN A 357 6.34 12.95 21.22
C ASN A 357 5.96 13.08 22.69
N MET A 358 5.35 14.20 23.08
CA MET A 358 4.96 14.45 24.46
C MET A 358 3.90 13.46 24.95
N ALA A 359 2.90 13.12 24.13
CA ALA A 359 1.88 12.14 24.52
C ALA A 359 2.48 10.74 24.69
N LEU A 360 3.35 10.34 23.77
CA LEU A 360 4.04 9.05 23.83
C LEU A 360 4.99 8.94 25.04
N GLU A 361 5.78 9.98 25.32
CA GLU A 361 6.61 10.02 26.51
C GLU A 361 5.81 9.91 27.81
N ASN A 362 4.64 10.56 27.86
CA ASN A 362 3.75 10.51 29.01
C ASN A 362 3.14 9.12 29.20
N TYR A 363 2.80 8.42 28.12
CA TYR A 363 2.38 7.02 28.18
C TYR A 363 3.48 6.12 28.76
N PHE A 364 4.72 6.23 28.29
CA PHE A 364 5.81 5.43 28.84
C PHE A 364 6.12 5.77 30.32
N LYS A 365 5.99 7.05 30.71
CA LYS A 365 6.06 7.45 32.13
C LYS A 365 4.93 6.83 32.95
N PHE A 366 3.73 6.73 32.40
CA PHE A 366 2.58 6.08 33.03
C PHE A 366 2.84 4.59 33.24
N GLU A 367 3.20 3.85 32.18
CA GLU A 367 3.51 2.41 32.24
C GLU A 367 4.63 2.11 33.26
N LYS A 368 5.65 2.96 33.34
CA LYS A 368 6.73 2.82 34.33
C LYS A 368 6.25 3.02 35.76
N ARG A 369 5.46 4.07 36.01
CA ARG A 369 5.10 4.50 37.37
C ARG A 369 3.97 3.66 37.97
N TRP A 370 2.99 3.29 37.16
CA TRP A 370 1.77 2.64 37.63
C TRP A 370 1.82 1.12 37.46
N ASP A 371 2.36 0.65 36.34
CA ASP A 371 2.43 -0.78 36.03
C ASP A 371 3.80 -1.39 36.31
N ASN A 372 4.75 -0.59 36.79
CA ASN A 372 6.13 -0.99 37.09
C ASN A 372 6.82 -1.66 35.89
N MET A 373 6.48 -1.24 34.66
CA MET A 373 7.10 -1.75 33.45
C MET A 373 8.57 -1.30 33.34
N PRO A 374 9.47 -2.11 32.75
CA PRO A 374 10.91 -1.85 32.64
C PRO A 374 11.26 -0.79 31.56
N ILE A 375 10.57 0.34 31.60
CA ILE A 375 10.73 1.47 30.67
C ILE A 375 12.00 2.25 31.00
N SER A 376 12.76 2.63 29.97
CA SER A 376 13.90 3.55 30.08
C SER A 376 13.60 4.86 29.36
N TYR A 377 13.79 5.99 30.03
CA TYR A 377 13.56 7.32 29.45
C TYR A 377 14.59 7.71 28.39
N ASN A 378 15.73 7.04 28.36
CA ASN A 378 16.78 7.24 27.35
C ASN A 378 16.69 6.22 26.20
N ALA A 379 15.78 5.25 26.31
CA ALA A 379 15.57 4.24 25.28
C ALA A 379 14.67 4.77 24.17
N THR A 380 14.84 4.23 22.96
CA THR A 380 13.94 4.50 21.84
C THR A 380 12.53 3.99 22.14
N PRO A 381 11.49 4.58 21.55
CA PRO A 381 10.12 4.07 21.63
C PRO A 381 10.04 2.57 21.33
N ARG A 382 10.75 2.09 20.30
CA ARG A 382 10.84 0.65 19.99
C ARG A 382 11.24 -0.19 21.20
N MET A 383 12.35 0.15 21.85
CA MET A 383 12.85 -0.61 23.00
C MET A 383 11.85 -0.59 24.14
N ASN A 384 11.20 0.55 24.39
CA ASN A 384 10.18 0.65 25.42
C ASN A 384 8.95 -0.20 25.10
N TYR A 385 8.42 -0.18 23.87
CA TYR A 385 7.31 -1.05 23.46
C TYR A 385 7.65 -2.53 23.58
N LEU A 386 8.86 -2.94 23.19
CA LEU A 386 9.31 -4.33 23.30
C LEU A 386 9.54 -4.78 24.75
N SER A 387 9.75 -3.85 25.67
CA SER A 387 9.93 -4.13 27.09
C SER A 387 8.60 -4.32 27.84
N ILE A 388 7.47 -3.90 27.25
CA ILE A 388 6.14 -4.07 27.81
C ILE A 388 5.69 -5.52 27.59
N ASN A 389 5.57 -6.28 28.68
CA ASN A 389 5.11 -7.66 28.69
C ASN A 389 4.51 -8.02 30.06
N PRO A 390 3.31 -8.66 30.14
CA PRO A 390 2.42 -9.06 29.04
C PRO A 390 1.59 -7.91 28.47
N TRP A 391 1.17 -8.03 27.21
CA TRP A 391 0.12 -7.19 26.64
C TRP A 391 -1.25 -7.69 27.11
N THR A 392 -1.74 -7.13 28.22
CA THR A 392 -3.08 -7.47 28.75
C THR A 392 -4.17 -6.71 27.98
N PRO A 393 -5.42 -7.20 27.98
CA PRO A 393 -6.53 -6.49 27.33
C PRO A 393 -6.69 -5.03 27.81
N LEU A 394 -6.45 -4.77 29.10
CA LEU A 394 -6.49 -3.43 29.66
C LEU A 394 -5.40 -2.54 29.04
N ARG A 395 -4.16 -3.02 28.97
CA ARG A 395 -3.04 -2.26 28.42
C ARG A 395 -3.19 -2.00 26.92
N THR A 396 -3.65 -3.00 26.18
CA THR A 396 -3.99 -2.84 24.76
C THR A 396 -5.04 -1.74 24.58
N ASN A 397 -6.10 -1.72 25.39
CA ASN A 397 -7.15 -0.69 25.30
C ASN A 397 -6.63 0.71 25.69
N VAL A 398 -5.76 0.81 26.70
CA VAL A 398 -5.10 2.08 27.05
C VAL A 398 -4.26 2.60 25.88
N LEU A 399 -3.51 1.73 25.20
CA LEU A 399 -2.71 2.13 24.04
C LEU A 399 -3.59 2.53 22.84
N ASP A 400 -4.68 1.80 22.58
CA ASP A 400 -5.66 2.15 21.54
C ASP A 400 -6.28 3.54 21.81
N THR A 401 -6.73 3.76 23.05
CA THR A 401 -7.28 5.06 23.49
C THR A 401 -6.24 6.17 23.38
N LEU A 402 -4.97 5.89 23.71
CA LEU A 402 -3.87 6.83 23.56
C LEU A 402 -3.75 7.28 22.10
N PHE A 403 -3.71 6.35 21.15
CA PHE A 403 -3.59 6.69 19.72
C PHE A 403 -4.85 7.39 19.17
N TYR A 404 -6.02 7.09 19.72
CA TYR A 404 -7.28 7.68 19.26
C TYR A 404 -7.50 9.12 19.75
N GLU A 405 -7.12 9.46 20.99
CA GLU A 405 -7.41 10.78 21.58
C GLU A 405 -6.20 11.72 21.67
N SER A 406 -4.97 11.21 21.58
CA SER A 406 -3.79 12.04 21.80
C SER A 406 -3.49 12.97 20.62
N PRO A 407 -2.87 14.14 20.88
CA PRO A 407 -2.37 14.98 19.81
C PRO A 407 -1.32 14.28 18.95
N ILE A 408 -1.25 14.68 17.68
CA ILE A 408 -0.39 14.10 16.66
C ILE A 408 0.84 14.97 16.35
N SER A 409 1.87 14.32 15.85
CA SER A 409 2.95 14.88 15.05
C SER A 409 2.57 14.73 13.57
N MET A 410 2.69 15.80 12.77
CA MET A 410 2.33 15.83 11.36
C MET A 410 3.58 15.93 10.49
N GLN A 411 3.72 15.00 9.54
CA GLN A 411 4.70 15.06 8.47
C GLN A 411 4.05 15.62 7.21
N CYS A 412 4.12 16.94 7.07
CA CYS A 412 3.70 17.67 5.87
C CYS A 412 4.94 18.04 5.05
N ASN A 413 5.39 17.15 4.15
CA ASN A 413 6.63 17.32 3.41
C ASN A 413 6.42 17.51 1.91
N LYS A 414 7.34 18.29 1.35
CA LYS A 414 7.49 18.51 -0.08
C LYS A 414 8.23 17.35 -0.75
N SER A 415 8.15 17.29 -2.09
CA SER A 415 8.88 16.34 -2.92
C SER A 415 10.41 16.38 -2.80
N ASP A 416 10.98 17.51 -2.35
CA ASP A 416 12.42 17.65 -2.09
C ASP A 416 12.83 17.17 -0.68
N GLY A 417 11.88 16.63 0.09
CA GLY A 417 12.07 16.18 1.47
C GLY A 417 11.98 17.27 2.53
N SER A 418 11.90 18.55 2.14
CA SER A 418 11.72 19.65 3.07
C SER A 418 10.30 19.72 3.62
N ARG A 419 10.12 20.36 4.78
CA ARG A 419 8.79 20.54 5.41
C ARG A 419 8.14 21.83 4.92
N PHE A 420 6.80 21.82 4.80
CA PHE A 420 6.05 23.06 4.70
C PHE A 420 6.20 23.88 5.98
N GLN A 421 6.19 25.21 5.87
CA GLN A 421 6.27 26.10 7.03
C GLN A 421 5.05 25.93 7.93
N GLY A 422 5.28 25.69 9.22
CA GLY A 422 4.23 25.52 10.22
C GLY A 422 4.78 24.83 11.48
N ASP A 423 4.04 24.94 12.58
CA ASP A 423 4.23 24.06 13.73
C ASP A 423 3.38 22.81 13.53
N TRP A 424 4.04 21.66 13.52
CA TRP A 424 3.46 20.37 13.14
C TRP A 424 3.44 19.38 14.30
N GLU A 425 3.75 19.80 15.52
CA GLU A 425 3.77 18.94 16.71
C GLU A 425 2.62 19.27 17.66
N GLY A 426 2.06 18.25 18.32
CA GLY A 426 1.03 18.45 19.35
C GLY A 426 -0.32 18.93 18.81
N ILE A 427 -0.62 18.63 17.54
CA ILE A 427 -1.87 19.05 16.89
C ILE A 427 -3.02 18.16 17.34
N PRO A 428 -4.18 18.71 17.76
CA PRO A 428 -5.35 17.88 18.08
C PRO A 428 -5.90 17.21 16.82
N ILE A 429 -6.34 15.95 16.95
CA ILE A 429 -6.92 15.19 15.82
C ILE A 429 -8.24 15.86 15.38
N PRO A 430 -8.38 16.29 14.12
CA PRO A 430 -9.65 16.76 13.59
C PRO A 430 -10.71 15.66 13.65
N LYS A 431 -11.92 15.97 14.14
CA LYS A 431 -13.02 14.99 14.23
C LYS A 431 -14.01 15.15 13.07
N ILE A 432 -14.40 14.03 12.48
CA ILE A 432 -15.55 13.95 11.57
C ILE A 432 -16.82 14.07 12.43
N LYS A 433 -17.56 15.16 12.26
CA LYS A 433 -18.75 15.49 13.06
C LYS A 433 -20.02 14.85 12.50
N LEU A 434 -20.10 14.76 11.18
CA LEU A 434 -21.24 14.19 10.46
C LEU A 434 -20.71 13.03 9.60
N PRO A 435 -20.70 11.80 10.13
CA PRO A 435 -20.29 10.63 9.36
C PRO A 435 -21.31 10.30 8.29
N LEU A 436 -20.88 9.54 7.27
CA LEU A 436 -21.81 9.01 6.28
C LEU A 436 -22.79 8.04 6.95
N PRO A 437 -24.06 7.99 6.48
CA PRO A 437 -24.99 6.97 6.95
C PRO A 437 -24.46 5.59 6.61
N GLU A 438 -24.76 4.60 7.46
CA GLU A 438 -24.48 3.21 7.12
C GLU A 438 -25.24 2.82 5.85
N GLU A 439 -24.57 2.10 4.94
CA GLU A 439 -25.23 1.58 3.75
C GLU A 439 -26.35 0.61 4.14
N HIS A 440 -27.59 0.98 3.83
CA HIS A 440 -28.75 0.12 4.06
C HIS A 440 -28.64 -1.16 3.22
N ARG A 441 -28.55 -2.30 3.90
CA ARG A 441 -28.55 -3.62 3.27
C ARG A 441 -29.97 -4.00 2.86
N ASN A 442 -30.29 -3.84 1.58
CA ASN A 442 -31.49 -4.43 1.01
C ASN A 442 -31.25 -5.92 0.75
N CYS A 443 -31.37 -6.76 1.79
CA CYS A 443 -31.56 -8.19 1.58
C CYS A 443 -32.99 -8.39 1.06
N PRO A 444 -33.20 -8.95 -0.14
CA PRO A 444 -34.54 -9.36 -0.54
C PRO A 444 -35.02 -10.40 0.48
N ASN A 445 -36.17 -10.17 1.11
CA ASN A 445 -36.80 -11.18 1.95
C ASN A 445 -37.06 -12.43 1.09
N GLU A 446 -36.69 -13.61 1.62
CA GLU A 446 -36.91 -14.93 1.01
C GLU A 446 -38.40 -15.31 0.93
N ASN A 447 -39.24 -14.51 0.26
CA ASN A 447 -40.66 -14.80 0.05
C ASN A 447 -41.02 -15.09 -1.43
N HIS A 448 -40.04 -15.44 -2.27
CA HIS A 448 -40.29 -15.78 -3.67
C HIS A 448 -39.76 -17.17 -4.07
N LEU A 449 -39.92 -18.16 -3.20
CA LEU A 449 -39.82 -19.57 -3.54
C LEU A 449 -40.96 -20.38 -2.90
N GLU A 450 -42.19 -19.89 -3.03
CA GLU A 450 -43.39 -20.74 -3.01
C GLU A 450 -44.27 -20.33 -4.19
N ASN A 451 -44.06 -20.99 -5.33
CA ASN A 451 -45.08 -21.40 -6.30
C ASN A 451 -44.45 -22.26 -7.39
#